data_AF-R5NQJ1-F1
#
_entry.id   AF-R5NQJ1-F1
#
_cell.length_a   1.000
_cell.length_b   1.000
_cell.length_c   1.000
_cell.angle_alpha   90.00
_cell.angle_beta   90.00
_cell.angle_gamma   90.00
#
_symmetry.space_group_name_H-M   'P 1'
#
loop_
_entity.id
_entity.type
_entity.pdbx_description
1 polymer ?
#
loop_
_entity_poly.entity_id
_entity_poly.type
_entity_poly.pdbx_seq_one_letter_code
_entity_poly.pdbx_strand_id
1 'polypeptide(L)'
;MSLRKIAANYIFVPGYPLVKNGYVVLENGRIADVVDTGGVIQEIQGLEFYGGMLVTDMLLTMKIKLPPEGELIPFLEEIYTRFHSVPQGIALLKGADLPRLAFRPGTCLENV
;
A
#
# COMPACT_ATOMS: atom_id res chain seq x y z
N MET A 1 -19.90 4.05 -11.61
CA MET A 1 -19.04 3.51 -10.54
C MET A 1 -17.67 3.27 -11.13
N SER A 2 -16.61 3.80 -10.53
CA SER A 2 -15.25 3.63 -11.05
C SER A 2 -14.59 2.44 -10.35
N LEU A 3 -14.20 1.43 -11.13
CA LEU A 3 -13.50 0.25 -10.65
C LEU A 3 -12.06 0.30 -11.17
N ARG A 4 -11.08 0.26 -10.27
CA ARG A 4 -9.65 0.21 -10.62
C ARG A 4 -9.01 -1.02 -10.01
N LYS A 5 -8.03 -1.59 -10.70
CA LYS A 5 -7.22 -2.69 -10.19
C LYS A 5 -5.77 -2.23 -10.20
N ILE A 6 -5.13 -2.26 -9.04
CA ILE A 6 -3.81 -1.67 -8.86
C ILE A 6 -2.88 -2.68 -8.19
N ALA A 7 -1.92 -3.17 -8.96
CA ALA A 7 -0.86 -4.06 -8.51
C ALA A 7 0.36 -3.29 -8.01
N ALA A 8 1.10 -3.92 -7.09
CA ALA A 8 2.39 -3.42 -6.64
C ALA A 8 3.30 -4.55 -6.15
N ASN A 9 4.56 -4.23 -5.85
CA ASN A 9 5.50 -5.22 -5.31
C ASN A 9 5.04 -5.73 -3.95
N TYR A 10 4.48 -4.86 -3.12
CA TYR A 10 3.92 -5.20 -1.82
C TYR A 10 2.60 -4.45 -1.59
N ILE A 11 1.72 -5.03 -0.78
CA ILE A 11 0.50 -4.39 -0.30
C ILE A 11 0.43 -4.61 1.20
N PHE A 12 0.31 -3.53 1.95
CA PHE A 12 0.13 -3.59 3.39
C PHE A 12 -0.94 -2.59 3.81
N VAL A 13 -2.15 -3.10 4.06
CA VAL A 13 -3.32 -2.31 4.45
C VAL A 13 -4.07 -3.04 5.58
N PRO A 14 -4.80 -2.32 6.46
CA PRO A 14 -5.51 -2.92 7.57
C PRO A 14 -6.50 -4.02 7.14
N GLY A 15 -6.54 -5.11 7.89
CA GLY A 15 -7.46 -6.23 7.65
C GLY A 15 -6.94 -7.30 6.68
N TYR A 16 -5.77 -7.08 6.06
CA TYR A 16 -5.14 -8.03 5.15
C TYR A 16 -3.72 -8.36 5.61
N PRO A 17 -3.21 -9.58 5.32
CA PRO A 17 -1.79 -9.87 5.52
C PRO A 17 -0.92 -9.00 4.59
N LEU A 18 0.39 -8.95 4.86
CA LEU A 18 1.34 -8.41 3.90
C LEU A 18 1.33 -9.28 2.64
N VAL A 19 0.87 -8.71 1.52
CA VAL A 19 0.80 -9.41 0.23
C VAL A 19 1.97 -9.00 -0.65
N LYS A 20 2.60 -9.97 -1.31
CA LYS A 20 3.69 -9.74 -2.26
C LYS A 20 3.20 -9.98 -3.69
N ASN A 21 3.47 -9.02 -4.59
CA ASN A 21 3.01 -9.01 -5.97
C ASN A 21 1.48 -9.27 -6.07
N GLY A 22 0.70 -8.67 -5.17
CA GLY A 22 -0.76 -8.71 -5.23
C GLY A 22 -1.33 -7.54 -6.02
N TYR A 23 -2.65 -7.42 -5.97
CA TYR A 23 -3.33 -6.18 -6.39
C TYR A 23 -4.51 -5.83 -5.49
N VAL A 24 -4.81 -4.54 -5.43
CA VAL A 24 -5.99 -3.99 -4.76
C VAL A 24 -7.08 -3.75 -5.79
N VAL A 25 -8.32 -4.09 -5.45
CA VAL A 25 -9.51 -3.65 -6.17
C VAL A 25 -10.06 -2.41 -5.48
N LEU A 26 -10.13 -1.30 -6.20
CA LEU A 26 -10.76 -0.07 -5.72
C LEU A 26 -12.14 0.10 -6.35
N GLU A 27 -13.15 0.34 -5.53
CA GLU A 27 -14.47 0.77 -5.95
C GLU A 27 -14.73 2.20 -5.45
N ASN A 28 -14.96 3.13 -6.38
CA ASN A 28 -15.14 4.56 -6.10
C ASN A 28 -14.03 5.14 -5.20
N GLY A 29 -12.78 4.72 -5.46
CA GLY A 29 -11.58 5.17 -4.74
C GLY A 29 -11.37 4.53 -3.37
N ARG A 30 -12.15 3.51 -2.99
CA ARG A 30 -12.02 2.78 -1.73
C ARG A 30 -11.62 1.33 -1.99
N ILE A 31 -10.79 0.75 -1.12
CA ILE A 31 -10.43 -0.66 -1.12
C ILE A 31 -11.71 -1.47 -0.98
N ALA A 32 -12.04 -2.20 -2.03
CA ALA A 32 -13.11 -3.20 -2.05
C ALA A 32 -12.54 -4.59 -1.73
N ASP A 33 -11.33 -4.90 -2.21
CA ASP A 33 -10.66 -6.18 -1.99
C ASP A 33 -9.14 -6.06 -2.15
N VAL A 34 -8.39 -7.01 -1.57
CA VAL A 34 -6.97 -7.22 -1.81
C VAL A 34 -6.76 -8.67 -2.23
N VAL A 35 -6.23 -8.85 -3.43
CA VAL A 35 -6.03 -10.17 -4.02
C VAL A 35 -4.57 -10.56 -3.91
N ASP A 36 -4.32 -11.63 -3.16
CA ASP A 36 -3.04 -12.34 -3.13
C ASP A 36 -2.94 -13.29 -4.33
N THR A 37 -1.91 -13.08 -5.15
CA THR A 37 -1.65 -13.87 -6.36
C THR A 37 -0.70 -15.04 -6.10
N GLY A 38 -0.28 -15.26 -4.85
CA GLY A 38 0.78 -16.21 -4.52
C GLY A 38 2.14 -15.79 -5.09
N GLY A 39 2.32 -14.49 -5.35
CA GLY A 39 3.53 -13.92 -5.92
C GLY A 39 3.60 -13.93 -7.46
N VAL A 40 2.60 -14.50 -8.14
CA VAL A 40 2.57 -14.66 -9.61
C VAL A 40 1.42 -13.84 -10.21
N ILE A 41 1.73 -12.62 -10.66
CA ILE A 41 0.77 -11.79 -11.40
C ILE A 41 0.63 -12.32 -12.83
N GLN A 42 -0.61 -12.62 -13.22
CA GLN A 42 -0.99 -12.85 -14.61
C GLN A 42 -1.49 -11.55 -15.25
N GLU A 43 -1.53 -11.52 -16.57
CA GLU A 43 -2.12 -10.40 -17.30
C GLU A 43 -3.63 -10.32 -17.00
N ILE A 44 -4.05 -9.20 -16.44
CA ILE A 44 -5.45 -8.90 -16.09
C ILE A 44 -5.82 -7.59 -16.79
N GLN A 45 -6.95 -7.58 -17.49
CA GLN A 45 -7.43 -6.39 -18.19
C GLN A 45 -7.60 -5.21 -17.23
N GLY A 46 -6.99 -4.07 -17.59
CA GLY A 46 -7.07 -2.82 -16.83
C GLY A 46 -6.30 -2.84 -15.50
N LEU A 47 -5.38 -3.79 -15.31
CA LEU A 47 -4.49 -3.81 -14.15
C LEU A 47 -3.38 -2.78 -14.32
N GLU A 48 -3.38 -1.78 -13.44
CA GLU A 48 -2.29 -0.82 -13.30
C GLU A 48 -1.18 -1.44 -12.43
N PHE A 49 0.09 -1.12 -12.68
CA PHE A 49 1.20 -1.59 -11.86
C PHE A 49 2.05 -0.42 -11.37
N TYR A 50 2.32 -0.40 -10.06
CA TYR A 50 3.19 0.58 -9.43
C TYR A 50 4.37 -0.10 -8.71
N GLY A 51 5.58 0.36 -8.98
CA GLY A 51 6.78 -0.08 -8.29
C GLY A 51 6.85 0.50 -6.87
N GLY A 52 6.55 -0.30 -5.85
CA GLY A 52 6.48 0.16 -4.47
C GLY A 52 5.64 -0.73 -3.57
N MET A 53 5.23 -0.17 -2.43
CA MET A 53 4.25 -0.77 -1.52
C MET A 53 2.96 0.05 -1.53
N LEU A 54 1.82 -0.58 -1.78
CA LEU A 54 0.52 0.05 -1.56
C LEU A 54 0.21 0.03 -0.07
N VAL A 55 -0.09 1.21 0.44
CA VAL A 55 -0.46 1.47 1.84
C VAL A 55 -1.75 2.29 1.85
N THR A 56 -2.36 2.50 3.01
CA THR A 56 -3.55 3.36 3.11
C THR A 56 -3.24 4.81 2.74
N ASP A 57 -4.12 5.47 1.99
CA ASP A 57 -4.03 6.91 1.69
C ASP A 57 -4.07 7.82 2.93
N MET A 58 -4.56 7.30 4.07
CA MET A 58 -4.51 7.96 5.37
C MET A 58 -3.13 8.55 5.71
N LEU A 59 -2.04 7.87 5.33
CA LEU A 59 -0.68 8.35 5.59
C LEU A 59 -0.42 9.71 4.89
N LEU A 60 -0.97 9.91 3.69
CA LEU A 60 -0.92 11.18 2.96
C LEU A 60 -1.86 12.21 3.57
N THR A 61 -3.13 11.85 3.79
CA THR A 61 -4.17 12.79 4.23
C THR A 61 -3.87 13.36 5.62
N MET A 62 -3.30 12.53 6.50
CA MET A 62 -2.85 12.94 7.83
C MET A 62 -1.43 13.51 7.85
N LYS A 63 -0.76 13.58 6.70
CA LYS A 63 0.61 14.09 6.55
C LYS A 63 1.59 13.40 7.52
N ILE A 64 1.50 12.08 7.62
CA ILE A 64 2.36 11.28 8.49
C ILE A 64 3.81 11.46 8.05
N LYS A 65 4.67 11.87 8.98
CA LYS A 65 6.10 12.00 8.74
C LYS A 65 6.75 10.63 8.77
N LEU A 66 7.22 10.17 7.61
CA LEU A 66 7.98 8.94 7.52
C LEU A 66 9.37 9.12 8.18
N PRO A 67 9.85 8.13 8.93
CA PRO A 67 11.20 8.17 9.46
C PRO A 67 12.22 7.95 8.33
N PRO A 68 13.45 8.46 8.47
CA PRO A 68 14.50 8.27 7.46
C PRO A 68 14.99 6.82 7.38
N GLU A 69 14.89 6.07 8.48
CA GLU A 69 15.34 4.68 8.65
C GLU A 69 14.41 3.97 9.64
N GLY A 70 14.50 2.64 9.72
CA GLY A 70 13.68 1.79 10.60
C GLY A 70 12.85 0.77 9.82
N GLU A 71 12.08 -0.04 10.54
CA GLU A 71 11.25 -1.09 9.95
C GLU A 71 9.90 -0.54 9.48
N LEU A 72 9.49 -0.89 8.25
CA LEU A 72 8.22 -0.45 7.66
C LEU A 72 7.03 -1.01 8.42
N ILE A 73 7.01 -2.33 8.64
CA ILE A 73 5.81 -3.01 9.12
C ILE A 73 5.43 -2.58 10.54
N PRO A 74 6.32 -2.61 11.55
CA PRO A 74 5.95 -2.18 12.90
C PRO A 74 5.49 -0.72 12.94
N PHE A 75 6.12 0.17 12.16
CA PHE A 75 5.72 1.56 12.05
C PHE A 75 4.30 1.69 11.47
N LEU A 76 4.01 0.99 10.37
CA LEU A 76 2.69 1.03 9.73
C LEU A 76 1.61 0.41 10.64
N GLU A 77 1.93 -0.68 11.33
CA GLU A 77 1.02 -1.31 12.31
C GLU A 77 0.69 -0.38 13.48
N GLU A 78 1.67 0.35 14.02
CA GLU A 78 1.43 1.34 15.07
C GLU A 78 0.45 2.42 14.60
N ILE A 79 0.66 2.94 13.38
CA ILE A 79 -0.22 3.95 12.77
C ILE A 79 -1.63 3.37 12.55
N TYR A 80 -1.75 2.17 11.99
CA TYR A 80 -3.04 1.51 11.73
C TYR A 80 -3.79 1.16 13.01
N THR A 81 -3.07 0.85 14.08
CA THR A 81 -3.66 0.62 15.41
C THR A 81 -4.11 1.93 16.03
N ARG A 82 -3.38 3.03 15.83
CA ARG A 82 -3.74 4.33 16.43
C ARG A 82 -4.96 4.97 15.79
N PHE A 83 -5.19 4.76 14.49
CA PHE A 83 -6.25 5.43 13.74
C PHE A 83 -7.28 4.41 13.26
N HIS A 84 -8.32 4.21 14.06
CA HIS A 84 -9.34 3.17 13.84
C HIS A 84 -10.49 3.55 12.88
N SER A 85 -10.47 4.71 12.19
CA SER A 85 -11.62 5.16 11.37
C SER A 85 -11.28 5.97 10.08
N VAL A 86 -11.37 5.29 8.91
CA VAL A 86 -11.86 5.68 7.53
C VAL A 86 -11.39 7.01 6.90
N PRO A 87 -10.87 7.09 5.64
CA PRO A 87 -11.21 6.34 4.41
C PRO A 87 -10.12 5.37 3.91
N GLN A 88 -10.55 4.39 3.11
CA GLN A 88 -9.74 3.25 2.67
C GLN A 88 -9.26 3.44 1.24
N GLY A 89 -8.75 4.62 0.88
CA GLY A 89 -8.02 4.74 -0.38
C GLY A 89 -6.65 4.10 -0.24
N ILE A 90 -5.87 4.16 -1.31
CA ILE A 90 -4.48 3.71 -1.29
C ILE A 90 -3.54 4.83 -1.70
N ALA A 91 -2.33 4.78 -1.16
CA ALA A 91 -1.18 5.55 -1.57
C ALA A 91 -0.04 4.60 -1.92
N LEU A 92 0.92 5.11 -2.70
CA LEU A 92 2.17 4.42 -2.99
C LEU A 92 3.24 4.90 -2.01
N LEU A 93 3.86 3.95 -1.30
CA LEU A 93 5.12 4.14 -0.60
C LEU A 93 6.25 3.66 -1.52
N LYS A 94 7.14 4.57 -1.91
CA LYS A 94 8.30 4.28 -2.79
C LYS A 94 9.62 4.69 -2.14
N GLY A 95 10.73 4.20 -2.69
CA GLY A 95 12.08 4.53 -2.24
C GLY A 95 12.58 3.76 -1.02
N ALA A 96 11.73 2.94 -0.40
CA ALA A 96 12.10 2.04 0.68
C ALA A 96 12.84 0.79 0.19
N ASP A 97 13.55 0.14 1.11
CA ASP A 97 14.12 -1.19 0.91
C ASP A 97 13.05 -2.26 1.14
N LEU A 98 12.20 -2.47 0.13
CA LEU A 98 11.09 -3.42 0.24
C LEU A 98 11.52 -4.87 0.49
N PRO A 99 12.62 -5.40 -0.09
CA PRO A 99 13.12 -6.73 0.25
C PRO A 99 13.46 -6.91 1.73
N ARG A 100 13.95 -5.84 2.40
CA ARG A 100 14.22 -5.84 3.85
C ARG A 100 13.09 -5.24 4.68
N LEU A 101 12.01 -4.79 4.04
CA LEU A 101 10.90 -4.06 4.65
C LEU A 101 11.37 -2.90 5.54
N ALA A 102 12.31 -2.09 5.05
CA ALA A 102 12.91 -1.00 5.82
C ALA A 102 12.82 0.36 5.11
N PHE A 103 12.62 1.42 5.89
CA PHE A 103 12.77 2.80 5.42
C PHE A 103 14.22 3.07 5.01
N ARG A 104 14.36 3.93 4.01
CA ARG A 104 15.65 4.54 3.61
C ARG A 104 15.50 6.03 3.37
N PRO A 105 16.60 6.81 3.42
CA PRO A 105 16.59 8.19 2.96
C PRO A 105 16.01 8.28 1.54
N GLY A 106 14.97 9.11 1.37
CA GLY A 106 14.22 9.23 0.12
C GLY A 106 12.94 8.39 0.06
N THR A 107 12.59 7.65 1.11
CA THR A 107 11.26 7.02 1.20
C THR A 107 10.18 8.11 1.24
N CYS A 108 9.18 8.00 0.37
CA CYS A 108 8.09 8.98 0.28
C CYS A 108 6.75 8.33 -0.06
N LEU A 109 5.70 9.13 0.10
CA LEU A 109 4.31 8.77 -0.21
C LEU A 109 3.83 9.59 -1.40
N GLU A 110 3.01 8.99 -2.25
CA GLU A 110 2.34 9.68 -3.35
C GLU A 110 1.01 9.03 -3.73
N ASN A 111 0.14 9.81 -4.40
CA ASN A 111 -1.17 9.34 -4.84
C ASN A 111 -1.02 8.40 -6.05
N VAL A 112 -1.99 7.50 -6.22
CA VAL A 112 -2.08 6.56 -7.35
C VAL A 112 -3.43 6.61 -8.06
#